data_AF-A0A8C0AZF6-F1
#
_entry.id   AF-A0A8C0AZF6-F1
#
_cell.length_a   1.000
_cell.length_b   1.000
_cell.length_c   1.000
_cell.angle_alpha   90.00
_cell.angle_beta   90.00
_cell.angle_gamma   90.00
#
_symmetry.space_group_name_H-M   'P 1'
#
loop_
_entity.id
_entity.type
_entity.pdbx_description
1 polymer ?
#
loop_
_entity_poly.entity_id
_entity_poly.type
_entity_poly.pdbx_seq_one_letter_code
_entity_poly.pdbx_strand_id
1 'polypeptide(L)'
;MVFLNLKIWTWRTGPSWLCQERCFCATPSRLGMVKPLQLPGSGWVALAPKLCLAWQGMLLLKNSNFPSNMHLLQGDLGVASSLLVEGATGGKVAQLKITQRLRLDQPKLDEVNRRIKVAGPNGYAILLAVPGASDNRSAAGASEAATTSTQRPLRNLVSYLKQKQAAGVISLPVGGNKDKENSGVLHAFPPCDFSQQFLDSTAKALAKSEDDYLVMIIVRGAS
;
A
#
# COMPACT_ATOMS: atom_id res chain seq x y z
N MET A 1 -43.23 -20.38 -22.25
CA MET A 1 -43.03 -19.18 -23.10
C MET A 1 -41.57 -19.18 -23.51
N VAL A 2 -41.32 -19.42 -24.80
CA VAL A 2 -39.99 -19.54 -25.42
C VAL A 2 -39.54 -18.16 -25.88
N PHE A 3 -38.21 -17.93 -25.91
CA PHE A 3 -37.35 -17.00 -26.72
C PHE A 3 -36.29 -16.37 -25.80
N LEU A 4 -35.00 -16.18 -26.15
CA LEU A 4 -34.01 -16.88 -26.98
C LEU A 4 -32.65 -16.19 -26.64
N ASN A 5 -31.54 -16.96 -26.65
CA ASN A 5 -30.15 -16.60 -26.96
C ASN A 5 -29.55 -15.21 -26.57
N LEU A 6 -28.41 -15.21 -25.85
CA LEU A 6 -27.08 -15.13 -26.52
C LEU A 6 -25.91 -15.47 -25.56
N LYS A 7 -25.11 -16.46 -25.97
CA LYS A 7 -23.75 -16.73 -25.49
C LYS A 7 -22.79 -15.82 -26.25
N ILE A 8 -21.92 -15.08 -25.56
CA ILE A 8 -20.66 -14.59 -26.14
C ILE A 8 -19.53 -15.13 -25.28
N TRP A 9 -18.82 -16.12 -25.81
CA TRP A 9 -17.51 -16.54 -25.36
C TRP A 9 -16.48 -15.80 -26.21
N THR A 10 -15.72 -14.87 -25.64
CA THR A 10 -14.51 -14.37 -26.30
C THR A 10 -13.33 -15.22 -25.84
N TRP A 11 -12.95 -16.19 -26.67
CA TRP A 11 -11.63 -16.79 -26.63
C TRP A 11 -10.64 -15.80 -27.26
N ARG A 12 -9.55 -15.47 -26.55
CA ARG A 12 -8.36 -14.92 -27.18
C ARG A 12 -7.27 -15.99 -27.09
N THR A 13 -7.01 -16.63 -28.21
CA THR A 13 -5.79 -17.41 -28.44
C THR A 13 -4.66 -16.43 -28.78
N GLY A 14 -3.59 -16.43 -28.00
CA GLY A 14 -2.41 -15.60 -28.22
C GLY A 14 -1.28 -15.95 -27.24
N PRO A 15 -0.02 -16.13 -27.70
CA PRO A 15 1.06 -16.67 -26.89
C PRO A 15 1.83 -15.56 -26.19
N SER A 16 1.44 -15.21 -24.97
CA SER A 16 2.28 -14.45 -24.04
C SER A 16 1.70 -14.55 -22.65
N TRP A 17 2.43 -15.22 -21.76
CA TRP A 17 2.14 -15.32 -20.35
C TRP A 17 2.31 -13.94 -19.70
N LEU A 18 1.23 -13.15 -19.61
CA LEU A 18 1.11 -12.15 -18.54
C LEU A 18 0.20 -12.73 -17.47
N CYS A 19 0.82 -13.17 -16.39
CA CYS A 19 0.15 -13.48 -15.13
C CYS A 19 -0.43 -12.17 -14.59
N GLN A 20 -1.68 -11.86 -14.95
CA GLN A 20 -2.42 -10.76 -14.35
C GLN A 20 -2.97 -11.28 -13.02
N GLU A 21 -2.29 -10.96 -11.92
CA GLU A 21 -2.82 -11.13 -10.56
C GLU A 21 -4.08 -10.28 -10.39
N ARG A 22 -5.23 -10.84 -10.76
CA ARG A 22 -6.52 -10.39 -10.23
C ARG A 22 -6.63 -10.90 -8.80
N CYS A 23 -6.18 -10.09 -7.85
CA CYS A 23 -6.66 -10.22 -6.47
C CYS A 23 -8.15 -9.87 -6.48
N PHE A 24 -9.02 -10.87 -6.51
CA PHE A 24 -10.43 -10.70 -6.16
C PHE A 24 -10.49 -10.52 -4.64
N CYS A 25 -10.63 -9.28 -4.18
CA CYS A 25 -11.09 -9.03 -2.81
C CYS A 25 -12.57 -9.45 -2.75
N ALA A 26 -12.86 -10.60 -2.15
CA ALA A 26 -14.21 -11.02 -1.86
C ALA A 26 -14.79 -10.14 -0.74
N THR A 27 -15.92 -9.50 -1.01
CA THR A 27 -16.73 -8.78 -0.02
C THR A 27 -17.29 -9.76 1.02
N PRO A 28 -17.33 -9.40 2.32
CA PRO A 28 -17.95 -10.25 3.33
C PRO A 28 -19.44 -9.96 3.32
N SER A 29 -20.24 -10.87 2.78
CA SER A 29 -21.66 -10.90 3.07
C SER A 29 -22.17 -12.33 3.05
N ARG A 30 -22.79 -12.66 4.18
CA ARG A 30 -23.65 -13.80 4.47
C ARG A 30 -22.92 -15.01 5.08
N LEU A 31 -23.21 -15.18 6.38
CA LEU A 31 -22.96 -16.36 7.18
C LEU A 31 -23.21 -17.64 6.36
N GLY A 32 -22.12 -18.37 6.12
CA GLY A 32 -22.14 -19.71 5.60
C GLY A 32 -20.94 -20.41 6.22
N MET A 33 -21.21 -21.14 7.29
CA MET A 33 -20.27 -22.02 7.98
C MET A 33 -19.56 -22.90 6.94
N VAL A 34 -18.31 -22.55 6.62
CA VAL A 34 -17.45 -23.36 5.75
C VAL A 34 -17.18 -24.68 6.48
N LYS A 35 -17.86 -25.75 6.06
CA LYS A 35 -17.51 -27.10 6.46
C LYS A 35 -16.11 -27.40 5.89
N PRO A 36 -15.11 -27.68 6.73
CA PRO A 36 -13.79 -28.04 6.24
C PRO A 36 -13.86 -29.43 5.61
N LEU A 37 -13.40 -29.55 4.36
CA LEU A 37 -13.15 -30.85 3.74
C LEU A 37 -11.98 -31.50 4.46
N GLN A 38 -12.24 -32.62 5.14
CA GLN A 38 -11.25 -33.37 5.89
C GLN A 38 -10.42 -34.23 4.93
N LEU A 39 -9.16 -33.87 4.72
CA LEU A 39 -8.14 -34.79 4.19
C LEU A 39 -7.46 -35.51 5.37
N PRO A 40 -7.20 -36.82 5.27
CA PRO A 40 -6.60 -37.58 6.37
C PRO A 40 -5.10 -37.28 6.47
N GLY A 41 -4.64 -36.81 7.63
CA GLY A 41 -3.25 -37.05 8.05
C GLY A 41 -2.23 -35.92 7.95
N SER A 42 -2.61 -34.65 7.87
CA SER A 42 -1.66 -33.55 8.11
C SER A 42 -2.33 -32.40 8.86
N GLY A 43 -1.62 -31.86 9.86
CA GLY A 43 -2.12 -30.81 10.74
C GLY A 43 -2.69 -29.63 9.95
N TRP A 44 -3.69 -28.97 10.55
CA TRP A 44 -4.32 -27.79 9.98
C TRP A 44 -3.27 -26.71 9.78
N VAL A 45 -2.73 -26.58 8.57
CA VAL A 45 -2.05 -25.36 8.17
C VAL A 45 -3.16 -24.37 7.88
N ALA A 46 -3.56 -23.62 8.90
CA ALA A 46 -4.31 -22.40 8.69
C ALA A 46 -3.50 -21.55 7.70
N LEU A 47 -3.97 -21.44 6.45
CA LEU A 47 -3.42 -20.51 5.49
C LEU A 47 -3.64 -19.12 6.07
N ALA A 48 -2.59 -18.55 6.68
CA ALA A 48 -2.63 -17.20 7.21
C ALA A 48 -3.15 -16.28 6.08
N PRO A 49 -4.16 -15.43 6.32
CA PRO A 49 -4.67 -14.51 5.32
C PRO A 49 -3.50 -13.67 4.79
N LYS A 50 -3.19 -13.76 3.49
CA LYS A 50 -2.16 -12.92 2.88
C LYS A 50 -2.76 -11.54 2.62
N LEU A 51 -2.16 -10.50 3.20
CA LEU A 51 -2.55 -9.12 2.95
C LEU A 51 -2.28 -8.75 1.48
N CYS A 52 -3.22 -8.07 0.83
CA CYS A 52 -3.12 -7.68 -0.57
C CYS A 52 -2.00 -6.65 -0.78
N LEU A 53 -1.07 -6.92 -1.70
CA LEU A 53 -0.01 -5.97 -2.06
C LEU A 53 -0.62 -4.79 -2.84
N ALA A 54 -0.60 -3.61 -2.23
CA ALA A 54 -1.11 -2.37 -2.83
C ALA A 54 -0.04 -1.65 -3.65
N TRP A 55 1.21 -1.72 -3.21
CA TRP A 55 2.32 -1.02 -3.85
C TRP A 55 3.67 -1.67 -3.51
N GLN A 56 4.60 -1.60 -4.45
CA GLN A 56 5.98 -2.03 -4.27
C GLN A 56 6.89 -1.03 -4.97
N GLY A 57 7.95 -0.59 -4.28
CA GLY A 57 8.89 0.37 -4.83
C GLY A 57 9.86 0.91 -3.79
N MET A 58 10.27 2.16 -3.99
CA MET A 58 11.26 2.83 -3.13
C MET A 58 10.65 4.03 -2.42
N LEU A 59 10.80 4.09 -1.09
CA LEU A 59 10.59 5.32 -0.33
C LEU A 59 11.87 6.16 -0.38
N LEU A 60 11.75 7.45 -0.67
CA LEU A 60 12.88 8.37 -0.77
C LEU A 60 12.79 9.42 0.33
N LEU A 61 13.90 9.61 1.05
CA LEU A 61 14.06 10.70 1.99
C LEU A 61 15.48 11.26 1.85
N LYS A 62 15.57 12.55 1.46
CA LYS A 62 16.86 13.20 1.14
C LYS A 62 17.65 12.35 0.12
N ASN A 63 18.85 11.91 0.48
CA ASN A 63 19.76 11.11 -0.35
C ASN A 63 19.73 9.62 0.05
N SER A 64 18.64 9.16 0.66
CA SER A 64 18.48 7.77 1.09
C SER A 64 17.24 7.15 0.48
N ASN A 65 17.40 5.91 0.01
CA ASN A 65 16.34 5.15 -0.64
C ASN A 65 16.07 3.89 0.19
N PHE A 66 14.79 3.60 0.44
CA PHE A 66 14.36 2.50 1.29
C PHE A 66 13.44 1.59 0.48
N PRO A 67 13.89 0.40 0.05
CA PRO A 67 13.02 -0.59 -0.59
C PRO A 67 11.85 -0.94 0.33
N SER A 68 10.63 -0.92 -0.20
CA SER A 68 9.42 -1.12 0.61
C SER A 68 8.29 -1.76 -0.18
N ASN A 69 7.56 -2.65 0.49
CA ASN A 69 6.30 -3.22 0.02
C ASN A 69 5.17 -2.73 0.92
N MET A 70 4.06 -2.30 0.33
CA MET A 70 2.88 -1.84 1.06
C MET A 70 1.72 -2.80 0.86
N HIS A 71 1.15 -3.27 1.96
CA HIS A 71 0.03 -4.21 1.97
C HIS A 71 -1.21 -3.57 2.58
N LEU A 72 -2.39 -3.77 1.99
CA LEU A 72 -3.63 -3.21 2.49
C LEU A 72 -4.01 -3.81 3.86
N LEU A 73 -4.32 -2.93 4.81
CA LEU A 73 -4.88 -3.26 6.12
C LEU A 73 -6.38 -2.95 6.18
N GLN A 74 -6.76 -1.73 5.78
CA GLN A 74 -8.14 -1.23 5.88
C GLN A 74 -8.44 -0.21 4.77
N GLY A 75 -9.73 0.01 4.50
CA GLY A 75 -10.20 0.96 3.48
C GLY A 75 -10.24 0.33 2.08
N ASP A 76 -10.15 1.17 1.06
CA ASP A 76 -10.30 0.77 -0.33
C ASP A 76 -8.97 0.69 -1.08
N LEU A 77 -8.68 -0.47 -1.67
CA LEU A 77 -7.50 -0.68 -2.52
C LEU A 77 -7.54 0.22 -3.77
N GLY A 78 -8.74 0.56 -4.25
CA GLY A 78 -8.96 1.46 -5.38
C GLY A 78 -8.41 2.86 -5.11
N VAL A 79 -8.53 3.38 -3.89
CA VAL A 79 -7.92 4.65 -3.47
C VAL A 79 -6.41 4.61 -3.66
N ALA A 80 -5.75 3.59 -3.10
CA ALA A 80 -4.31 3.43 -3.25
C ALA A 80 -3.90 3.27 -4.73
N SER A 81 -4.62 2.44 -5.48
CA SER A 81 -4.34 2.19 -6.90
C SER A 81 -4.56 3.41 -7.79
N SER A 82 -5.48 4.31 -7.44
CA SER A 82 -5.76 5.55 -8.19
C SER A 82 -4.81 6.71 -7.89
N LEU A 83 -4.25 6.74 -6.67
CA LEU A 83 -3.39 7.84 -6.20
C LEU A 83 -1.89 7.51 -6.28
N LEU A 84 -1.52 6.22 -6.24
CA LEU A 84 -0.15 5.75 -6.42
C LEU A 84 0.19 5.48 -7.91
N VAL A 85 -0.29 6.38 -8.78
CA VAL A 85 -0.03 6.37 -10.23
C VAL A 85 0.89 7.53 -10.62
N GLU A 86 1.69 7.29 -11.65
CA GLU A 86 2.56 8.27 -12.26
C GLU A 86 1.73 9.15 -13.19
N GLY A 87 1.67 10.45 -12.91
CA GLY A 87 0.73 11.37 -13.57
C GLY A 87 0.88 11.51 -15.09
N ALA A 88 2.07 11.21 -15.65
CA ALA A 88 2.34 11.36 -17.08
C ALA A 88 2.02 10.11 -17.91
N THR A 89 2.14 8.92 -17.33
CA THR A 89 2.07 7.62 -18.03
C THR A 89 0.89 6.76 -17.57
N GLY A 90 0.25 7.12 -16.45
CA GLY A 90 -0.72 6.26 -15.77
C GLY A 90 -0.11 4.97 -15.21
N GLY A 91 1.23 4.84 -15.26
CA GLY A 91 1.97 3.70 -14.72
C GLY A 91 1.95 3.68 -13.19
N LYS A 92 2.33 2.55 -12.58
CA LYS A 92 2.51 2.48 -11.12
C LYS A 92 3.70 3.35 -10.71
N VAL A 93 3.53 4.17 -9.67
CA VAL A 93 4.65 4.95 -9.10
C VAL A 93 5.73 4.00 -8.59
N ALA A 94 6.96 4.10 -9.10
CA ALA A 94 8.08 3.31 -8.58
C ALA A 94 8.73 3.92 -7.33
N GLN A 95 8.57 5.23 -7.13
CA GLN A 95 9.29 6.00 -6.11
C GLN A 95 8.40 7.03 -5.42
N LEU A 96 8.37 6.99 -4.09
CA LEU A 96 7.59 7.89 -3.24
C LEU A 96 8.52 8.75 -2.40
N LYS A 97 8.58 10.05 -2.70
CA LYS A 97 9.47 11.00 -2.01
C LYS A 97 8.76 11.67 -0.84
N ILE A 98 9.29 11.48 0.36
CA ILE A 98 8.87 12.20 1.57
C ILE A 98 9.41 13.62 1.49
N THR A 99 8.52 14.57 1.25
CA THR A 99 8.86 16.00 1.09
C THR A 99 8.49 16.82 2.32
N GLN A 100 7.53 16.36 3.10
CA GLN A 100 7.01 17.04 4.27
C GLN A 100 7.01 16.13 5.50
N ARG A 101 6.81 16.72 6.67
CA ARG A 101 6.68 16.00 7.94
C ARG A 101 5.46 16.52 8.71
N LEU A 102 4.73 15.61 9.33
CA LEU A 102 3.63 15.91 10.25
C LEU A 102 4.09 15.56 11.66
N ARG A 103 4.07 16.52 12.60
CA ARG A 103 4.40 16.23 14.00
C ARG A 103 3.35 15.29 14.60
N LEU A 104 3.79 14.36 15.45
CA LEU A 104 2.91 13.41 16.14
C LEU A 104 2.25 14.04 17.39
N ASP A 105 1.72 15.24 17.24
CA ASP A 105 0.99 15.93 18.31
C ASP A 105 -0.50 15.54 18.24
N GLN A 106 -1.16 15.39 19.38
CA GLN A 106 -2.56 14.95 19.46
C GLN A 106 -3.51 15.69 18.49
N PRO A 107 -3.48 17.03 18.37
CA PRO A 107 -4.38 17.75 17.45
C PRO A 107 -4.16 17.39 15.98
N LYS A 108 -2.92 17.02 15.59
CA LYS A 108 -2.61 16.59 14.23
C LYS A 108 -3.10 15.18 13.96
N LEU A 109 -2.97 14.29 14.94
CA LEU A 109 -3.46 12.92 14.87
C LEU A 109 -5.00 12.88 14.80
N ASP A 110 -5.66 13.73 15.59
CA ASP A 110 -7.12 13.88 15.58
C ASP A 110 -7.62 14.35 14.21
N GLU A 111 -6.92 15.30 13.58
CA GLU A 111 -7.27 15.76 12.23
C GLU A 111 -7.12 14.66 11.18
N VAL A 112 -6.06 13.85 11.25
CA VAL A 112 -5.89 12.69 10.35
C VAL A 112 -7.02 11.69 10.55
N ASN A 113 -7.35 11.36 11.80
CA ASN A 113 -8.43 10.43 12.12
C ASN A 113 -9.80 10.97 11.67
N ARG A 114 -10.04 12.27 11.86
CA ARG A 114 -11.25 12.95 11.38
C ARG A 114 -11.37 12.84 9.87
N ARG A 115 -10.28 13.06 9.13
CA ARG A 115 -10.27 12.93 7.66
C ARG A 115 -10.56 11.50 7.20
N ILE A 116 -10.00 10.48 7.86
CA ILE A 116 -10.33 9.07 7.58
C ILE A 116 -11.85 8.84 7.74
N LYS A 117 -12.44 9.31 8.84
CA LYS A 117 -13.88 9.16 9.12
C LYS A 117 -14.75 9.90 8.10
N VAL A 118 -14.41 11.13 7.77
CA VAL A 118 -15.15 11.96 6.80
C VAL A 118 -15.07 11.39 5.39
N ALA A 119 -13.92 10.86 4.99
CA ALA A 119 -13.71 10.27 3.67
C ALA A 119 -14.56 9.00 3.46
N GLY A 120 -14.94 8.31 4.54
CA GLY A 120 -15.73 7.08 4.48
C GLY A 120 -14.94 5.89 3.88
N PRO A 121 -15.57 4.72 3.73
CA PRO A 121 -14.87 3.47 3.40
C PRO A 121 -14.16 3.50 2.02
N ASN A 122 -14.61 4.35 1.10
CA ASN A 122 -14.07 4.47 -0.25
C ASN A 122 -13.18 5.71 -0.45
N GLY A 123 -12.87 6.44 0.62
CA GLY A 123 -12.10 7.69 0.56
C GLY A 123 -10.71 7.61 1.19
N TYR A 124 -10.37 6.48 1.81
CA TYR A 124 -9.05 6.26 2.41
C TYR A 124 -8.54 4.83 2.17
N ALA A 125 -7.23 4.66 2.33
CA ALA A 125 -6.57 3.36 2.40
C ALA A 125 -5.51 3.38 3.50
N ILE A 126 -5.50 2.37 4.37
CA ILE A 126 -4.45 2.17 5.38
C ILE A 126 -3.65 0.95 4.97
N LEU A 127 -2.34 1.13 4.81
CA LEU A 127 -1.41 0.12 4.34
C LEU A 127 -0.31 -0.11 5.39
N LEU A 128 0.21 -1.33 5.45
CA LEU A 128 1.43 -1.68 6.16
C LEU A 128 2.60 -1.66 5.19
N ALA A 129 3.55 -0.76 5.40
CA ALA A 129 4.83 -0.81 4.70
C ALA A 129 5.83 -1.67 5.47
N VAL A 130 6.40 -2.66 4.80
CA VAL A 130 7.45 -3.56 5.31
C VAL A 130 8.68 -3.50 4.40
N PRO A 131 9.86 -3.99 4.83
CA PRO A 131 11.07 -3.92 4.03
C PRO A 131 10.86 -4.70 2.72
N GLY A 132 11.08 -4.02 1.60
CA GLY A 132 11.01 -4.63 0.28
C GLY A 132 12.27 -5.44 -0.02
N ALA A 133 12.18 -6.37 -0.97
CA ALA A 133 13.38 -6.97 -1.53
C ALA A 133 14.21 -5.87 -2.18
N SER A 134 15.49 -5.79 -1.83
CA SER A 134 16.46 -4.99 -2.59
C SER A 134 16.72 -5.75 -3.90
N ASP A 135 15.88 -5.55 -4.90
CA ASP A 135 16.23 -6.02 -6.24
C ASP A 135 17.44 -5.22 -6.70
N ASN A 136 18.60 -5.87 -6.75
CA ASN A 136 19.84 -5.32 -7.29
C ASN A 136 19.75 -5.06 -8.83
N ARG A 137 18.55 -5.04 -9.41
CA ARG A 137 18.28 -4.82 -10.85
C ARG A 137 18.24 -3.34 -11.22
N SER A 138 19.14 -2.54 -10.66
CA SER A 138 19.41 -1.19 -11.16
C SER A 138 20.90 -0.85 -11.08
N ALA A 139 21.75 -1.85 -11.32
CA ALA A 139 23.17 -1.68 -11.63
C ALA A 139 23.54 -2.17 -13.04
N ALA A 140 22.56 -2.47 -13.89
CA ALA A 140 22.80 -2.84 -15.28
C ALA A 140 21.72 -2.24 -16.19
N GLY A 141 22.08 -1.17 -16.91
CA GLY A 141 21.39 -0.81 -18.16
C GLY A 141 20.50 0.44 -18.14
N ALA A 142 21.02 1.58 -17.71
CA ALA A 142 20.71 2.90 -18.31
C ALA A 142 21.65 3.94 -17.72
N SER A 143 22.53 4.48 -18.55
CA SER A 143 23.43 5.59 -18.25
C SER A 143 22.67 6.87 -17.87
N GLU A 144 23.41 7.82 -17.27
CA GLU A 144 23.07 9.25 -17.10
C GLU A 144 22.28 9.62 -15.83
N ALA A 145 22.96 9.57 -14.68
CA ALA A 145 23.05 10.66 -13.68
C ALA A 145 23.36 10.08 -12.30
N ALA A 146 24.62 10.19 -11.90
CA ALA A 146 25.09 9.92 -10.55
C ALA A 146 24.31 10.78 -9.54
N THR A 147 23.26 10.19 -8.95
CA THR A 147 22.71 10.69 -7.69
C THR A 147 23.23 9.76 -6.62
N THR A 148 24.10 10.26 -5.75
CA THR A 148 24.73 9.62 -4.58
C THR A 148 23.71 9.20 -3.52
N SER A 149 22.64 8.52 -3.93
CA SER A 149 21.57 8.04 -3.07
C SER A 149 21.88 6.62 -2.63
N THR A 150 22.14 6.45 -1.33
CA THR A 150 22.49 5.14 -0.77
C THR A 150 21.19 4.39 -0.46
N GLN A 151 21.07 3.15 -0.93
CA GLN A 151 20.02 2.26 -0.45
C GLN A 151 20.28 1.91 1.03
N ARG A 152 19.24 2.00 1.86
CA ARG A 152 19.28 1.77 3.30
C ARG A 152 18.10 0.88 3.70
N PRO A 153 18.23 0.08 4.78
CA PRO A 153 17.13 -0.71 5.28
C PRO A 153 16.01 0.19 5.83
N LEU A 154 14.76 -0.27 5.73
CA LEU A 154 13.57 0.50 6.14
C LEU A 154 13.65 0.98 7.60
N ARG A 155 14.21 0.17 8.52
CA ARG A 155 14.45 0.57 9.92
C ARG A 155 15.16 1.90 10.12
N ASN A 156 16.01 2.31 9.18
CA ASN A 156 16.70 3.59 9.28
C ASN A 156 15.73 4.76 9.07
N LEU A 157 14.78 4.61 8.15
CA LEU A 157 13.69 5.56 7.96
C LEU A 157 12.74 5.56 9.17
N VAL A 158 12.38 4.37 9.66
CA VAL A 158 11.54 4.23 10.88
C VAL A 158 12.18 4.94 12.07
N SER A 159 13.44 4.64 12.36
CA SER A 159 14.20 5.27 13.45
C SER A 159 14.31 6.78 13.28
N TYR A 160 14.55 7.26 12.06
CA TYR A 160 14.59 8.68 11.78
C TYR A 160 13.26 9.38 12.08
N LEU A 161 12.14 8.80 11.66
CA LEU A 161 10.80 9.35 11.90
C LEU A 161 10.43 9.31 13.40
N LYS A 162 10.77 8.22 14.12
CA LYS A 162 10.65 8.12 15.58
C LYS A 162 11.44 9.22 16.28
N GLN A 163 12.71 9.42 15.92
CA GLN A 163 13.56 10.45 16.53
C GLN A 163 13.03 11.86 16.25
N LYS A 164 12.49 12.10 15.06
CA LYS A 164 11.87 13.38 14.71
C LYS A 164 10.47 13.57 15.28
N GLN A 165 9.91 12.56 15.95
CA GLN A 165 8.54 12.55 16.48
C GLN A 165 7.55 13.03 15.40
N ALA A 166 7.69 12.47 14.20
CA ALA A 166 6.94 12.91 13.04
C ALA A 166 6.59 11.76 12.11
N ALA A 167 5.49 11.90 11.38
CA ALA A 167 5.15 11.11 10.21
C ALA A 167 5.70 11.76 8.94
N GLY A 168 6.10 10.96 7.96
CA GLY A 168 6.39 11.45 6.61
C GLY A 168 5.12 11.88 5.90
N VAL A 169 5.20 12.88 5.02
CA VAL A 169 4.06 13.37 4.23
C VAL A 169 4.44 13.44 2.76
N ILE A 170 3.56 12.90 1.91
CA ILE A 170 3.70 12.84 0.46
C ILE A 170 2.38 13.29 -0.16
N SER A 171 2.44 14.27 -1.06
CA SER A 171 1.28 14.68 -1.88
C SER A 171 1.11 13.73 -3.06
N LEU A 172 -0.13 13.30 -3.32
CA LEU A 172 -0.49 12.41 -4.40
C LEU A 172 -1.47 13.09 -5.38
N PRO A 173 -1.40 12.78 -6.69
CA PRO A 173 -0.45 11.87 -7.33
C PRO A 173 0.97 12.45 -7.41
N VAL A 174 1.96 11.57 -7.54
CA VAL A 174 3.38 11.98 -7.61
C VAL A 174 3.64 12.73 -8.91
N GLY A 175 4.26 13.91 -8.83
CA GLY A 175 4.47 14.82 -9.96
C GLY A 175 3.42 15.94 -10.08
N GLY A 176 2.36 15.88 -9.27
CA GLY A 176 1.29 16.86 -9.26
C GLY A 176 0.30 16.63 -10.39
N ASN A 177 -0.98 16.79 -10.09
CA ASN A 177 -2.06 16.89 -11.08
C ASN A 177 -2.93 18.11 -10.73
N LYS A 178 -3.52 18.77 -11.73
CA LYS A 178 -4.44 19.90 -11.54
C LYS A 178 -5.86 19.44 -11.17
N ASP A 179 -6.17 18.16 -11.33
CA ASP A 179 -7.48 17.61 -10.99
C ASP A 179 -7.62 17.42 -9.48
N LYS A 180 -8.39 18.32 -8.85
CA LYS A 180 -8.63 18.29 -7.40
C LYS A 180 -9.34 17.01 -6.95
N GLU A 181 -10.18 16.42 -7.81
CA GLU A 181 -10.97 15.23 -7.51
C GLU A 181 -10.12 13.96 -7.35
N ASN A 182 -8.96 13.88 -8.00
CA ASN A 182 -8.04 12.74 -7.89
C ASN A 182 -6.72 13.12 -7.19
N SER A 183 -6.82 13.99 -6.19
CA SER A 183 -5.70 14.38 -5.34
C SER A 183 -5.81 13.72 -3.96
N GLY A 184 -4.68 13.63 -3.25
CA GLY A 184 -4.67 13.07 -1.91
C GLY A 184 -3.37 13.32 -1.16
N VAL A 185 -3.34 12.87 0.08
CA VAL A 185 -2.15 12.90 0.92
C VAL A 185 -1.89 11.53 1.48
N LEU A 186 -0.61 11.12 1.45
CA LEU A 186 -0.11 9.95 2.13
C LEU A 186 0.66 10.40 3.38
N HIS A 187 0.31 9.80 4.51
CA HIS A 187 1.00 9.96 5.79
C HIS A 187 1.72 8.66 6.15
N ALA A 188 3.03 8.73 6.37
CA ALA A 188 3.89 7.61 6.72
C ALA A 188 4.21 7.64 8.20
N PHE A 189 3.44 6.93 9.01
CA PHE A 189 3.60 6.91 10.46
C PHE A 189 4.64 5.87 10.88
N PRO A 190 5.65 6.25 11.70
CA PRO A 190 6.41 5.28 12.45
C PRO A 190 5.51 4.57 13.47
N PRO A 191 5.95 3.40 13.99
CA PRO A 191 5.35 2.74 15.15
C PRO A 191 5.14 3.74 16.31
N CYS A 192 3.89 4.03 16.63
CA CYS A 192 3.44 4.91 17.71
C CYS A 192 2.03 4.49 18.16
N ASP A 193 1.54 5.03 19.28
CA ASP A 193 0.22 4.67 19.84
C ASP A 193 -0.90 4.83 18.81
N PHE A 194 -0.85 5.91 18.01
CA PHE A 194 -1.81 6.16 16.94
C PHE A 194 -1.71 5.17 15.78
N SER A 195 -0.51 4.75 15.36
CA SER A 195 -0.38 3.85 14.21
C SER A 195 -0.75 2.42 14.57
N GLN A 196 -0.48 2.01 15.81
CA GLN A 196 -0.67 0.64 16.26
C GLN A 196 -2.14 0.22 16.32
N GLN A 197 -3.07 1.18 16.47
CA GLN A 197 -4.51 0.90 16.47
C GLN A 197 -5.02 0.26 15.16
N PHE A 198 -4.26 0.38 14.06
CA PHE A 198 -4.63 -0.16 12.76
C PHE A 198 -4.05 -1.56 12.48
N LEU A 199 -3.22 -2.10 13.39
CA LEU A 199 -2.53 -3.36 13.20
C LEU A 199 -3.29 -4.53 13.85
N ASP A 200 -3.68 -5.50 13.04
CA ASP A 200 -4.19 -6.79 13.50
C ASP A 200 -3.07 -7.84 13.68
N SER A 201 -3.42 -9.07 14.07
CA SER A 201 -2.46 -10.17 14.22
C SER A 201 -1.73 -10.51 12.91
N THR A 202 -2.41 -10.38 11.78
CA THR A 202 -1.87 -10.68 10.45
C THR A 202 -0.80 -9.67 10.05
N ALA A 203 -1.09 -8.38 10.26
CA ALA A 203 -0.18 -7.27 10.03
C ALA A 203 1.07 -7.37 10.90
N LYS A 204 0.89 -7.70 12.20
CA LYS A 204 2.01 -7.90 13.14
C LYS A 204 2.90 -9.07 12.72
N ALA A 205 2.32 -10.17 12.24
CA ALA A 205 3.09 -11.29 11.72
C ALA A 205 3.93 -10.91 10.49
N LEU A 206 3.42 -10.01 9.63
CA LEU A 206 4.15 -9.53 8.46
C LEU A 206 5.27 -8.52 8.80
N ALA A 207 5.05 -7.68 9.82
CA ALA A 207 6.00 -6.65 10.24
C ALA A 207 7.33 -7.22 10.78
N LYS A 208 7.37 -8.49 11.25
CA LYS A 208 8.50 -9.23 11.84
C LYS A 208 9.15 -8.62 13.08
N SER A 209 9.34 -7.31 13.12
CA SER A 209 9.93 -6.52 14.20
C SER A 209 9.21 -5.18 14.30
N GLU A 210 9.22 -4.59 15.50
CA GLU A 210 8.59 -3.30 15.73
C GLU A 210 9.30 -2.13 15.04
N ASP A 211 10.57 -2.28 14.66
CA ASP A 211 11.36 -1.22 14.01
C ASP A 211 11.42 -1.34 12.49
N ASP A 212 10.81 -2.36 11.90
CA ASP A 212 10.91 -2.65 10.45
C ASP A 212 9.60 -2.35 9.69
N TYR A 213 8.66 -1.57 10.25
CA TYR A 213 7.43 -1.22 9.54
C TYR A 213 7.03 0.26 9.66
N LEU A 214 6.21 0.71 8.72
CA LEU A 214 5.47 1.97 8.79
C LEU A 214 3.98 1.71 8.53
N VAL A 215 3.10 2.52 9.12
CA VAL A 215 1.69 2.54 8.75
C VAL A 215 1.46 3.71 7.80
N MET A 216 1.02 3.40 6.58
CA MET A 216 0.79 4.37 5.52
C MET A 216 -0.70 4.66 5.43
N ILE A 217 -1.09 5.91 5.65
CA ILE A 217 -2.49 6.34 5.58
C ILE A 217 -2.65 7.25 4.38
N ILE A 218 -3.42 6.82 3.40
CA ILE A 218 -3.79 7.60 2.22
C ILE A 218 -5.20 8.12 2.44
N VAL A 219 -5.39 9.43 2.30
CA VAL A 219 -6.72 10.05 2.31
C VAL A 219 -6.90 10.89 1.06
N ARG A 220 -8.01 10.69 0.35
CA ARG A 220 -8.39 11.55 -0.78
C ARG A 220 -8.59 12.99 -0.31
N GLY A 221 -8.19 13.94 -1.15
CA GLY A 221 -8.48 15.35 -0.93
C GLY A 221 -10.00 15.56 -0.91
N ALA A 222 -10.47 16.39 0.02
CA ALA A 222 -11.85 16.85 -0.04
C ALA A 222 -12.00 17.77 -1.26
N SER A 223 -12.99 17.47 -2.11
CA SER A 223 -13.51 18.40 -3.12
C SER A 223 -14.27 19.52 -2.43
#